data_AF-A0A8T7MPA5-F1
#
_entry.id   AF-A0A8T7MPA5-F1
#
_cell.length_a   1.000
_cell.length_b   1.000
_cell.length_c   1.000
_cell.angle_alpha   90.00
_cell.angle_beta   90.00
_cell.angle_gamma   90.00
#
_symmetry.space_group_name_H-M   'P 1'
#
loop_
_entity.id
_entity.type
_entity.pdbx_description
1 polymer ?
#
loop_
_entity_poly.entity_id
_entity_poly.type
_entity_poly.pdbx_seq_one_letter_code
_entity_poly.pdbx_strand_id
1 'polypeptide(L)'
;EMRGWVSPRLGIRFELDGLEGELRVYRPDGRPFATYLEVAAQRRHQQLRAELAEQRTEQERLRVQQERLRAEQAEQQVQQERQNMESLLARLRAKGIELD
;
A
#
# COMPACT_ATOMS: atom_id res chain seq x y z
N GLU A 1 -5.77 -49.65 -13.40
CA GLU A 1 -6.48 -48.38 -13.73
C GLU A 1 -6.35 -47.40 -12.57
N MET A 2 -5.69 -46.26 -12.78
CA MET A 2 -5.69 -45.14 -11.83
C MET A 2 -6.83 -44.16 -12.20
N ARG A 3 -8.08 -44.65 -12.19
CA ARG A 3 -9.26 -43.79 -12.35
C ARG A 3 -9.64 -43.24 -10.98
N GLY A 4 -9.26 -41.99 -10.69
CA GLY A 4 -9.69 -41.29 -9.48
C GLY A 4 -9.01 -41.77 -8.19
N TRP A 5 -7.79 -42.29 -8.26
CA TRP A 5 -7.07 -42.73 -7.06
C TRP A 5 -6.73 -41.53 -6.18
N VAL A 6 -7.10 -41.60 -4.89
CA VAL A 6 -6.82 -40.57 -3.90
C VAL A 6 -5.65 -41.03 -3.02
N SER A 7 -4.60 -40.22 -2.94
CA SER A 7 -3.45 -40.52 -2.07
C SER A 7 -3.86 -40.49 -0.59
N PRO A 8 -3.69 -41.59 0.18
CA PRO A 8 -4.08 -41.62 1.60
C PRO A 8 -3.27 -40.66 2.50
N ARG A 9 -2.07 -40.27 2.07
CA ARG A 9 -1.19 -39.38 2.83
C ARG A 9 -1.38 -37.90 2.46
N LEU A 10 -1.73 -37.62 1.21
CA LEU A 10 -1.79 -36.25 0.67
C LEU A 10 -3.22 -35.76 0.43
N GLY A 11 -4.21 -36.65 0.34
CA GLY A 11 -5.60 -36.30 0.02
C GLY A 11 -5.81 -35.76 -1.40
N ILE A 12 -4.80 -35.84 -2.26
CA ILE A 12 -4.86 -35.40 -3.66
C ILE A 12 -5.35 -36.55 -4.55
N ARG A 13 -6.11 -36.21 -5.59
CA ARG A 13 -6.70 -37.18 -6.53
C ARG A 13 -5.93 -37.18 -7.85
N PHE A 14 -5.64 -38.36 -8.36
CA PHE A 14 -4.98 -38.59 -9.64
C PHE A 14 -5.98 -39.17 -10.63
N GLU A 15 -6.06 -38.57 -11.81
CA GLU A 15 -6.89 -39.02 -12.93
C GLU A 15 -6.02 -39.07 -14.19
N LEU A 16 -6.18 -40.14 -14.97
CA LEU A 16 -5.61 -40.24 -16.30
C LEU A 16 -6.72 -39.89 -17.28
N ASP A 17 -6.58 -38.76 -17.98
CA ASP A 17 -7.55 -38.27 -18.97
C ASP A 17 -7.08 -38.58 -20.39
N GLY A 18 -8.04 -38.91 -21.27
CA GLY A 18 -7.81 -39.13 -22.70
C GLY A 18 -7.25 -40.51 -23.09
N LEU A 19 -7.12 -40.72 -24.41
CA LEU A 19 -6.58 -41.95 -25.00
C LEU A 19 -5.06 -42.08 -24.80
N GLU A 20 -4.36 -40.95 -24.58
CA GLU A 20 -2.90 -40.89 -24.40
C GLU A 20 -2.46 -40.96 -22.93
N GLY A 21 -3.42 -40.94 -21.98
CA GLY A 21 -3.12 -41.09 -20.55
C GLY A 21 -2.49 -39.87 -19.89
N GLU A 22 -2.96 -38.66 -20.22
CA GLU A 22 -2.49 -37.45 -19.57
C GLU A 22 -2.83 -37.49 -18.07
N LEU A 23 -1.81 -37.38 -17.22
CA LEU A 23 -2.00 -37.35 -15.78
C LEU A 23 -2.48 -35.97 -15.33
N ARG A 24 -3.73 -35.91 -14.84
CA ARG A 24 -4.27 -34.77 -14.11
C ARG A 24 -4.24 -35.05 -12.61
N VAL A 25 -3.78 -34.05 -11.87
CA VAL A 25 -3.74 -34.08 -10.41
C VAL A 25 -4.68 -33.02 -9.89
N TYR A 26 -5.54 -33.40 -8.96
CA TYR A 26 -6.45 -32.52 -8.26
C TYR A 26 -6.05 -32.40 -6.80
N ARG A 27 -6.12 -31.18 -6.29
CA ARG A 27 -5.91 -30.84 -4.90
C ARG A 27 -7.03 -31.43 -4.01
N PRO A 28 -6.86 -31.41 -2.67
CA PRO A 28 -7.89 -31.92 -1.76
C PRO A 28 -9.22 -31.16 -1.86
N ASP A 29 -9.20 -29.91 -2.34
CA ASP A 29 -10.40 -29.11 -2.60
C ASP A 29 -11.06 -29.38 -3.96
N GLY A 30 -10.60 -30.40 -4.68
CA GLY A 30 -11.15 -30.84 -5.95
C GLY A 30 -10.76 -30.01 -7.16
N ARG A 31 -9.96 -28.94 -6.98
CA ARG A 31 -9.44 -28.12 -8.09
C ARG A 31 -8.19 -28.76 -8.71
N PRO A 32 -7.97 -28.63 -10.03
CA PRO A 32 -6.74 -29.11 -10.63
C PRO A 32 -5.52 -28.36 -10.07
N PHE A 33 -4.38 -29.03 -10.02
CA PHE A 33 -3.11 -28.37 -9.76
C PHE A 33 -2.81 -27.38 -10.89
N ALA A 34 -2.47 -26.16 -10.51
CA ALA A 34 -1.99 -25.17 -11.46
C ALA A 34 -0.64 -25.60 -12.02
N THR A 35 -0.43 -25.34 -13.30
CA THR A 35 0.87 -25.49 -13.95
C THR A 35 1.88 -24.52 -13.34
N TYR A 36 3.16 -24.82 -13.51
CA TYR A 36 4.22 -23.93 -13.07
C TYR A 36 4.09 -22.52 -13.67
N LEU A 37 3.68 -22.43 -14.94
CA LEU A 37 3.48 -21.15 -15.64
C LEU A 37 2.33 -20.34 -15.03
N GLU A 38 1.22 -20.98 -14.68
CA GLU A 38 0.10 -20.31 -14.02
C GLU A 38 0.48 -19.80 -12.63
N VAL A 39 1.21 -20.61 -11.84
CA VAL A 39 1.72 -20.18 -10.53
C VAL A 39 2.68 -18.99 -10.68
N ALA A 40 3.59 -19.04 -11.65
CA ALA A 40 4.53 -17.95 -11.93
C ALA A 40 3.82 -16.68 -12.40
N ALA A 41 2.79 -16.80 -13.23
CA ALA A 41 1.96 -15.67 -13.67
C ALA A 41 1.19 -15.05 -12.48
N GLN A 42 0.58 -15.89 -11.64
CA GLN A 42 -0.15 -15.43 -10.45
C GLN A 42 0.78 -14.69 -9.48
N ARG A 43 1.98 -15.23 -9.22
CA ARG A 43 2.98 -14.57 -8.36
C ARG A 43 3.41 -13.22 -8.91
N ARG A 44 3.73 -13.13 -10.21
CA ARG A 44 4.08 -11.86 -10.87
C ARG A 44 2.96 -10.84 -10.75
N HIS A 45 1.72 -11.25 -11.00
CA HIS A 45 0.56 -10.38 -10.86
C HIS A 45 0.36 -9.87 -9.43
N GLN A 46 0.54 -10.74 -8.43
CA GLN A 46 0.48 -10.37 -7.02
C GLN A 46 1.60 -9.40 -6.64
N GLN A 47 2.82 -9.61 -7.11
CA GLN A 47 3.95 -8.71 -6.89
C GLN A 47 3.68 -7.31 -7.48
N LEU A 48 3.24 -7.24 -8.74
CA LEU A 48 2.89 -5.97 -9.38
C LEU A 48 1.79 -5.22 -8.63
N ARG A 49 0.78 -5.94 -8.11
CA ARG A 49 -0.28 -5.33 -7.30
C ARG A 49 0.24 -4.80 -5.97
N ALA A 50 1.12 -5.54 -5.30
CA ALA A 50 1.72 -5.11 -4.05
C ALA A 50 2.59 -3.85 -4.26
N GLU A 51 3.44 -3.86 -5.28
CA GLU A 51 4.30 -2.73 -5.64
C GLU A 51 3.48 -1.47 -5.98
N LEU A 52 2.41 -1.62 -6.77
CA LEU A 52 1.52 -0.50 -7.08
C LEU A 52 0.80 0.04 -5.84
N ALA A 53 0.42 -0.84 -4.89
CA ALA A 53 -0.19 -0.42 -3.64
C ALA A 53 0.81 0.35 -2.76
N GLU A 54 2.04 -0.12 -2.66
CA GLU A 54 3.13 0.54 -1.92
C GLU A 54 3.43 1.93 -2.49
N GLN A 55 3.57 2.05 -3.82
CA GLN A 55 3.80 3.34 -4.48
C GLN A 55 2.66 4.34 -4.20
N ARG A 56 1.41 3.89 -4.18
CA ARG A 56 0.27 4.76 -3.86
C ARG A 56 0.32 5.24 -2.42
N THR A 57 0.61 4.35 -1.47
CA THR A 57 0.76 4.71 -0.05
C THR A 57 1.93 5.67 0.16
N GLU A 58 3.04 5.47 -0.53
CA GLU A 58 4.18 6.39 -0.46
C GLU A 58 3.83 7.77 -1.03
N GLN A 59 3.17 7.82 -2.19
CA GLN A 59 2.71 9.09 -2.77
C GLN A 59 1.76 9.84 -1.83
N GLU A 60 0.83 9.14 -1.19
CA GLU A 60 -0.09 9.73 -0.21
C GLU A 60 0.65 10.27 1.02
N ARG A 61 1.61 9.50 1.54
CA ARG A 61 2.47 9.95 2.66
C ARG A 61 3.26 11.21 2.30
N LEU A 62 3.81 11.29 1.08
CA LEU A 62 4.53 12.48 0.62
C LEU A 62 3.61 13.70 0.54
N ARG A 63 2.37 13.54 0.07
CA ARG A 63 1.38 14.62 0.03
C ARG A 63 1.03 15.13 1.43
N VAL A 64 0.76 14.22 2.36
CA VAL A 64 0.47 14.58 3.75
C VAL A 64 1.67 15.29 4.41
N GLN A 65 2.89 14.82 4.17
CA GLN A 65 4.09 15.50 4.67
C GLN A 65 4.25 16.91 4.07
N GLN A 66 4.01 17.07 2.77
CA GLN A 66 4.09 18.37 2.13
C GLN A 66 3.04 19.34 2.68
N GLU A 67 1.82 18.86 2.92
CA GLU A 67 0.74 19.66 3.50
C GLU A 67 1.08 20.09 4.93
N ARG A 68 1.60 19.17 5.75
CA ARG A 68 2.08 19.49 7.10
C ARG A 68 3.17 20.55 7.10
N LEU A 69 4.17 20.41 6.22
CA LEU A 69 5.25 21.39 6.11
C LEU A 69 4.72 22.78 5.74
N ARG A 70 3.73 22.85 4.83
CA ARG A 70 3.09 24.13 4.47
C ARG A 70 2.30 24.72 5.63
N ALA A 71 1.57 23.89 6.38
CA ALA A 71 0.84 24.33 7.56
C ALA A 71 1.80 24.88 8.63
N GLU A 72 2.87 24.16 8.93
CA GLU A 72 3.93 24.60 9.87
C GLU A 72 4.57 25.92 9.44
N GLN A 73 4.87 26.09 8.14
CA GLN A 73 5.40 27.34 7.61
C GLN A 73 4.40 28.50 7.74
N ALA A 74 3.12 28.28 7.48
CA ALA A 74 2.09 29.29 7.63
C ALA A 74 1.93 29.70 9.11
N GLU A 75 1.93 28.74 10.03
CA GLU A 75 1.89 29.00 11.47
C GLU A 75 3.10 29.82 11.94
N GLN A 76 4.31 29.49 11.46
CA GLN A 76 5.51 30.25 11.76
C GLN A 76 5.42 31.70 11.26
N GLN A 77 4.90 31.94 10.05
CA GLN A 77 4.72 33.28 9.52
C GLN A 77 3.74 34.11 10.36
N VAL A 78 2.57 33.53 10.68
CA VAL A 78 1.56 34.19 11.54
C VAL A 78 2.16 34.51 12.91
N GLN A 79 2.93 33.59 13.49
CA GLN A 79 3.56 33.82 14.78
C GLN A 79 4.61 34.93 14.72
N GLN A 80 5.42 34.97 13.66
CA GLN A 80 6.41 36.02 13.45
C GLN A 80 5.75 37.39 13.26
N GLU A 81 4.68 37.47 12.49
CA GLU A 81 3.92 38.71 12.30
C GLU A 81 3.33 39.22 13.62
N ARG A 82 2.76 38.33 14.44
CA ARG A 82 2.26 38.67 15.78
C ARG A 82 3.36 39.24 16.66
N GLN A 83 4.52 38.56 16.73
CA GLN A 83 5.67 39.05 17.51
C GLN A 83 6.17 40.40 17.01
N ASN A 84 6.23 40.59 15.69
CA ASN A 84 6.63 41.86 15.08
C ASN A 84 5.64 42.97 15.49
N MET A 85 4.34 42.73 15.39
CA MET A 85 3.29 43.68 15.77
C MET A 85 3.33 44.01 17.27
N GLU A 86 3.49 43.02 18.13
CA GLU A 86 3.65 43.20 19.57
C GLU A 86 4.88 44.07 19.89
N SER A 87 6.01 43.82 19.22
CA SER A 87 7.23 44.62 19.41
C SER A 87 7.06 46.07 18.94
N LEU A 88 6.33 46.28 17.85
CA LEU A 88 6.02 47.62 17.32
C LEU A 88 5.12 48.38 18.30
N LEU A 89 4.05 47.75 18.79
CA LEU A 89 3.15 48.32 19.79
C LEU A 89 3.90 48.65 21.09
N ALA A 90 4.80 47.78 21.54
CA ALA A 90 5.65 48.05 22.70
C ALA A 90 6.57 49.26 22.48
N ARG A 91 7.17 49.40 21.28
CA ARG A 91 8.02 50.56 20.93
C ARG A 91 7.23 51.85 20.82
N LEU A 92 6.01 51.82 20.27
CA LEU A 92 5.13 53.00 20.19
C LEU A 92 4.70 53.46 21.59
N ARG A 93 4.30 52.51 22.45
CA ARG A 93 4.02 52.78 23.87
C ARG A 93 5.22 53.36 24.60
N ALA A 94 6.41 52.79 24.40
CA ALA A 94 7.65 53.31 25.01
C ALA A 94 8.01 54.73 24.53
N LYS A 95 7.54 55.14 23.35
CA LYS A 95 7.70 56.49 22.80
C LYS A 95 6.57 57.46 23.21
N GLY A 96 5.61 57.02 24.03
CA GLY A 96 4.55 57.87 24.56
C GLY A 96 3.48 58.25 23.54
N ILE A 97 3.33 57.50 22.45
CA ILE A 97 2.27 57.69 21.46
C ILE A 97 1.18 56.65 21.76
N GLU A 98 0.14 57.04 22.49
CA GLU A 98 -1.07 56.25 22.65
C GLU A 98 -1.86 56.32 21.34
N LEU A 99 -2.01 55.17 20.66
CA LEU A 99 -3.05 55.02 19.64
C LEU A 99 -4.37 54.82 20.40
N ASP A 100 -5.16 55.89 20.50
CA ASP A 100 -6.61 55.83 20.77
C ASP A 100 -7.36 55.18 19.60
#